data_AF-A0A8H4XET1-F1
#
_entry.id   AF-A0A8H4XET1-F1
#
_cell.length_a   1.000
_cell.length_b   1.000
_cell.length_c   1.000
_cell.angle_alpha   90.00
_cell.angle_beta   90.00
_cell.angle_gamma   90.00
#
_symmetry.space_group_name_H-M   'P 1'
#
loop_
_entity.id
_entity.type
_entity.pdbx_description
1 polymer ?
#
loop_
_entity_poly.entity_id
_entity_poly.type
_entity_poly.pdbx_seq_one_letter_code
_entity_poly.pdbx_strand_id
1 'polypeptide(L)'
;ETTFPAHPKQPPNPKDPNPQPRLSIRNTAIKFLLDQTLGAAVNTLLFSTYTHALRAALHPAPVITSLPKAIYFWTQPGTLDFSRVDWSVVWEAAKADFYPLVAAGWKLWPAVSLVNFAAVKTVEGRNLVGALAGVVWGIYMSMVAAQ
;
A
#
# COMPACT_ATOMS: atom_id res chain seq x y z
N GLU A 1 -12.20 -14.08 7.32
CA GLU A 1 -11.83 -15.33 6.64
C GLU A 1 -10.33 -15.53 6.75
N THR A 2 -9.88 -16.53 7.51
CA THR A 2 -8.45 -16.86 7.64
C THR A 2 -8.30 -18.37 7.55
N THR A 3 -8.27 -18.89 6.32
CA THR A 3 -7.88 -20.28 6.10
C THR A 3 -6.85 -20.33 4.98
N PHE A 4 -5.62 -19.92 5.31
CA PHE A 4 -4.42 -20.42 4.65
C PHE A 4 -3.92 -21.63 5.45
N PRO A 5 -3.52 -22.73 4.80
CA PRO A 5 -3.31 -24.01 5.48
C PRO A 5 -1.97 -24.00 6.23
N ALA A 6 -2.03 -23.72 7.53
CA ALA A 6 -0.94 -24.03 8.44
C ALA A 6 -0.87 -25.55 8.65
N HIS A 7 0.34 -26.10 8.66
CA HIS A 7 0.66 -27.51 8.86
C HIS A 7 -0.23 -28.25 9.88
N PRO A 8 -0.49 -29.56 9.68
CA PRO A 8 -1.41 -30.32 10.53
C PRO A 8 -0.95 -30.28 11.99
N LYS A 9 -1.84 -29.79 12.86
CA LYS A 9 -1.62 -29.73 14.30
C LYS A 9 -1.56 -31.15 14.87
N GLN A 10 -0.49 -31.46 15.59
CA GLN A 10 -0.32 -32.70 16.33
C GLN A 10 -1.39 -32.78 17.46
N PRO A 11 -1.96 -33.96 17.75
CA PRO A 11 -3.09 -34.07 18.68
C PRO A 11 -2.69 -33.64 20.10
N PRO A 12 -3.63 -33.05 20.88
CA PRO A 12 -3.30 -32.38 22.14
C PRO A 12 -3.03 -33.40 23.26
N ASN A 13 -1.94 -33.18 24.01
CA ASN A 13 -1.63 -33.92 25.23
C ASN A 13 -2.52 -33.40 26.40
N PRO A 14 -3.28 -34.24 27.13
CA PRO A 14 -4.28 -33.79 28.10
C PRO A 14 -3.78 -33.04 29.35
N LYS A 15 -2.47 -32.76 29.47
CA LYS A 15 -1.86 -32.16 30.68
C LYS A 15 -1.29 -30.76 30.50
N ASP A 16 -1.39 -30.13 29.33
CA ASP A 16 -0.90 -28.77 29.15
C ASP A 16 -2.00 -27.73 29.42
N PRO A 17 -1.84 -26.83 30.41
CA PRO A 17 -2.71 -25.67 30.56
C PRO A 17 -2.42 -24.74 29.38
N ASN A 18 -3.24 -24.86 28.34
CA ASN A 18 -3.32 -24.04 27.13
C ASN A 18 -2.19 -22.99 26.98
N PRO A 19 -1.01 -23.35 26.44
CA PRO A 19 0.05 -22.39 26.23
C PRO A 19 -0.37 -21.50 25.06
N GLN A 20 -0.84 -20.29 25.35
CA GLN A 20 -0.96 -19.29 24.30
C GLN A 20 0.41 -19.16 23.60
N PRO A 21 0.47 -19.20 22.26
CA PRO A 21 1.73 -19.07 21.53
C PRO A 21 2.42 -17.77 21.95
N ARG A 22 3.56 -17.89 22.63
CA ARG A 22 4.37 -16.74 23.04
C ARG A 22 4.92 -16.10 21.77
N LEU A 23 4.67 -14.82 21.57
CA LEU A 23 5.17 -14.11 20.40
C LEU A 23 6.70 -14.18 20.38
N SER A 24 7.27 -14.80 19.35
CA SER A 24 8.73 -14.87 19.22
C SER A 24 9.25 -13.49 18.84
N ILE A 25 9.87 -12.79 19.80
CA ILE A 25 10.43 -11.43 19.62
C ILE A 25 11.38 -11.39 18.43
N ARG A 26 12.19 -12.44 18.23
CA ARG A 26 13.11 -12.56 17.09
C ARG A 26 12.36 -12.63 15.77
N ASN A 27 11.30 -13.42 15.69
CA ASN A 27 10.50 -13.55 14.48
C ASN A 27 9.72 -12.25 14.18
N THR A 28 9.26 -11.55 15.22
CA THR A 28 8.56 -10.28 15.09
C THR A 28 9.51 -9.16 14.67
N ALA A 29 10.73 -9.10 15.23
CA ALA A 29 11.73 -8.12 14.83
C ALA A 29 12.19 -8.32 13.39
N ILE A 30 12.42 -9.57 12.95
CA ILE A 30 12.76 -9.88 11.56
C ILE A 30 11.63 -9.46 10.63
N LYS A 31 10.36 -9.80 10.96
CA LYS A 31 9.20 -9.35 10.18
C LYS A 31 9.10 -7.84 10.13
N PHE A 32 9.26 -7.17 11.27
CA PHE A 32 9.20 -5.72 11.36
C PHE A 32 10.27 -5.06 10.49
N LEU A 33 11.53 -5.50 10.57
CA LEU A 33 12.59 -4.98 9.73
C LEU A 33 12.32 -5.25 8.26
N LEU A 34 11.85 -6.44 7.92
CA LEU A 34 11.49 -6.80 6.55
C LEU A 34 10.36 -5.90 6.03
N ASP A 35 9.31 -5.65 6.81
CA ASP A 35 8.18 -4.82 6.42
C ASP A 35 8.56 -3.34 6.29
N GLN A 36 9.38 -2.81 7.22
CA GLN A 36 9.78 -1.41 7.24
C GLN A 36 10.89 -1.05 6.24
N THR A 37 11.72 -2.02 5.83
CA THR A 37 12.83 -1.78 4.90
C THR A 37 12.54 -2.33 3.52
N LEU A 38 12.47 -3.65 3.37
CA LEU A 38 12.29 -4.32 2.08
C LEU A 38 10.86 -4.20 1.57
N GLY A 39 9.87 -4.49 2.41
CA GLY A 39 8.45 -4.46 2.05
C GLY A 39 8.01 -3.05 1.67
N ALA A 40 8.29 -2.07 2.53
CA ALA A 40 7.99 -0.67 2.26
C ALA A 40 8.74 -0.15 1.03
N ALA A 41 10.04 -0.45 0.88
CA ALA A 41 10.81 0.04 -0.26
C ALA A 41 10.32 -0.54 -1.59
N VAL A 42 10.10 -1.86 -1.64
CA VAL A 42 9.58 -2.54 -2.84
C VAL A 42 8.18 -2.04 -3.14
N ASN A 43 7.31 -1.88 -2.14
CA ASN A 43 5.96 -1.36 -2.33
C ASN A 43 5.97 0.07 -2.92
N THR A 44 6.83 0.95 -2.41
CA THR A 44 6.94 2.32 -2.93
C THR A 44 7.45 2.34 -4.37
N LEU A 45 8.47 1.54 -4.69
CA LEU A 45 9.01 1.46 -6.05
C LEU A 45 8.02 0.86 -7.04
N LEU A 46 7.31 -0.21 -6.65
CA LEU A 46 6.26 -0.81 -7.48
C LEU A 46 5.10 0.15 -7.70
N PHE A 47 4.65 0.85 -6.65
CA PHE A 47 3.60 1.85 -6.77
C PHE A 47 4.01 2.96 -7.75
N SER A 48 5.19 3.56 -7.56
CA SER A 48 5.62 4.68 -8.40
C SER A 48 5.87 4.23 -9.85
N THR A 49 6.51 3.08 -10.04
CA THR A 49 6.70 2.47 -11.37
C THR A 49 5.37 2.25 -12.07
N TYR A 50 4.38 1.69 -11.35
CA TYR A 50 3.03 1.48 -11.88
C TYR A 50 2.36 2.80 -12.27
N THR A 51 2.40 3.83 -11.43
CA THR A 51 1.75 5.11 -11.73
C THR A 51 2.39 5.84 -12.91
N HIS A 52 3.72 5.81 -13.03
CA HIS A 52 4.43 6.41 -14.17
C HIS A 52 4.19 5.64 -15.46
N ALA A 53 4.23 4.30 -15.41
CA ALA A 53 3.91 3.46 -16.56
C ALA A 53 2.46 3.68 -17.03
N LEU A 54 1.51 3.75 -16.09
CA LEU A 54 0.11 4.01 -16.41
C LEU A 54 -0.09 5.38 -17.04
N ARG A 55 0.57 6.42 -16.50
CA ARG A 55 0.53 7.78 -17.06
C ARG A 55 1.14 7.85 -18.45
N ALA A 56 2.25 7.14 -18.69
CA ALA A 56 2.88 7.08 -20.01
C ALA A 56 2.08 6.26 -21.04
N ALA A 57 1.36 5.23 -20.58
CA ALA A 57 0.51 4.40 -21.44
C ALA A 57 -0.82 5.08 -21.80
N LEU A 58 -1.31 6.00 -20.98
CA LEU A 58 -2.53 6.76 -21.23
C LEU A 58 -2.30 7.81 -22.31
N HIS A 59 -3.11 7.75 -23.37
CA HIS A 59 -3.14 8.83 -24.36
C HIS A 59 -3.55 10.17 -23.71
N PRO A 60 -3.11 11.33 -24.24
CA PRO A 60 -3.55 12.64 -23.75
C PRO A 60 -5.08 12.71 -23.79
N ALA A 61 -5.69 12.55 -22.63
CA ALA A 61 -7.14 12.54 -22.52
C ALA A 61 -7.64 13.98 -22.66
N PRO A 62 -8.68 14.24 -23.48
CA PRO A 62 -9.36 15.52 -23.42
C PRO A 62 -9.94 15.73 -22.02
N VAL A 63 -10.11 16.99 -21.59
CA VAL A 63 -10.72 17.30 -20.28
C VAL A 63 -12.16 16.77 -20.27
N ILE A 64 -12.39 15.65 -19.59
CA ILE A 64 -13.70 15.03 -19.47
C ILE A 64 -14.38 15.57 -18.21
N THR A 65 -15.41 16.39 -18.39
CA THR A 65 -16.13 17.05 -17.29
C THR A 65 -17.29 16.22 -16.70
N SER A 66 -17.53 15.01 -17.20
CA SER A 66 -18.59 14.13 -16.68
C SER A 66 -18.09 12.73 -16.35
N LEU A 67 -18.46 12.26 -15.15
CA LEU A 67 -18.06 10.96 -14.61
C LEU A 67 -18.42 9.77 -15.54
N PRO A 68 -19.62 9.70 -16.14
CA PRO A 68 -19.95 8.58 -17.04
C PRO A 68 -19.08 8.55 -18.31
N LYS A 69 -18.73 9.73 -18.86
CA LYS A 69 -17.85 9.82 -20.04
C LYS A 69 -16.42 9.44 -19.68
N ALA A 70 -15.97 9.77 -18.46
CA ALA A 70 -14.64 9.38 -17.98
C ALA A 70 -14.55 7.86 -17.87
N ILE A 71 -15.52 7.23 -17.21
CA ILE A 71 -15.57 5.76 -17.11
C ILE A 71 -15.56 5.12 -18.50
N TYR A 72 -16.41 5.62 -19.41
CA TYR A 72 -16.48 5.10 -20.77
C TYR A 72 -15.12 5.18 -21.48
N PHE A 73 -14.43 6.32 -21.44
CA PHE A 73 -13.10 6.51 -22.01
C PHE A 73 -12.07 5.51 -21.45
N TRP A 74 -12.00 5.36 -20.11
CA TRP A 74 -11.04 4.43 -19.49
C TRP A 74 -11.29 2.96 -19.84
N THR A 75 -12.52 2.60 -20.22
CA THR A 75 -12.89 1.24 -20.64
C THR A 75 -12.80 1.01 -22.15
N GLN A 76 -12.48 2.03 -22.94
CA GLN A 76 -12.41 1.89 -24.40
C GLN A 76 -11.15 1.11 -24.83
N PRO A 77 -11.27 0.18 -25.80
CA PRO A 77 -10.11 -0.46 -26.40
C PRO A 77 -9.19 0.58 -27.05
N GLY A 78 -7.90 0.55 -26.70
CA GLY A 78 -6.88 1.44 -27.29
C GLY A 78 -6.58 2.72 -26.51
N THR A 79 -7.18 2.96 -25.34
CA THR A 79 -6.82 4.11 -24.48
C THR A 79 -5.55 3.90 -23.66
N LEU A 80 -5.17 2.64 -23.44
CA LEU A 80 -3.92 2.24 -22.80
C LEU A 80 -3.00 1.57 -23.82
N ASP A 81 -1.90 2.22 -24.13
CA ASP A 81 -0.86 1.68 -25.01
C ASP A 81 0.48 1.57 -24.28
N PHE A 82 0.71 0.39 -23.70
CA PHE A 82 1.96 0.08 -22.99
C PHE A 82 3.17 -0.05 -23.92
N SER A 83 2.97 -0.14 -25.25
CA SER A 83 4.10 -0.19 -26.19
C SER A 83 4.87 1.14 -26.25
N ARG A 84 4.24 2.23 -25.82
CA ARG A 84 4.80 3.59 -25.80
C ARG A 84 5.57 3.90 -24.51
N VAL A 85 5.52 3.00 -23.53
CA VAL A 85 6.14 3.21 -22.23
C VAL A 85 7.64 2.98 -22.33
N ASP A 86 8.41 4.05 -22.15
CA ASP A 86 9.85 3.92 -21.93
C ASP A 86 10.12 3.52 -20.49
N TRP A 87 10.39 2.23 -20.29
CA TRP A 87 10.66 1.65 -18.97
C TRP A 87 11.88 2.24 -18.27
N SER A 88 12.86 2.77 -19.04
CA SER A 88 14.04 3.40 -18.45
C SER A 88 13.67 4.72 -17.78
N VAL A 89 12.86 5.54 -18.45
CA VAL A 89 12.35 6.81 -17.92
C VAL A 89 11.44 6.58 -16.72
N VAL A 90 10.55 5.58 -16.81
CA VAL A 90 9.66 5.18 -15.71
C VAL A 90 10.47 4.77 -14.48
N TRP A 91 11.53 3.99 -14.66
CA TRP A 91 12.37 3.54 -13.54
C TRP A 91 13.16 4.68 -12.89
N GLU A 92 13.71 5.59 -13.69
CA GLU A 92 14.39 6.79 -13.16
C GLU A 92 13.41 7.69 -12.39
N ALA A 93 12.20 7.90 -12.91
CA ALA A 93 11.15 8.64 -12.21
C ALA A 93 10.75 7.95 -10.88
N ALA A 94 10.62 6.62 -10.89
CA ALA A 94 10.29 5.87 -9.68
C ALA A 94 11.36 5.95 -8.58
N LYS A 95 12.64 5.98 -8.98
CA LYS A 95 13.74 6.23 -8.03
C LYS A 95 13.72 7.65 -7.48
N ALA A 96 13.33 8.64 -8.29
CA ALA A 96 13.21 10.03 -7.86
C ALA A 96 12.10 10.21 -6.81
N ASP A 97 10.96 9.53 -6.99
CA ASP A 97 9.83 9.55 -6.06
C ASP A 97 10.08 8.77 -4.77
N PHE A 98 11.03 7.84 -4.79
CA PHE A 98 11.27 6.91 -3.69
C PHE A 98 11.47 7.61 -2.34
N TYR A 99 12.48 8.49 -2.25
CA TYR A 99 12.82 9.17 -0.99
C TYR A 99 11.69 10.09 -0.49
N PRO A 100 11.08 10.95 -1.33
CA PRO A 100 9.92 11.74 -0.94
C PRO A 100 8.78 10.90 -0.36
N LEU A 101 8.43 9.80 -1.04
CA LEU A 101 7.31 8.94 -0.63
C LEU A 101 7.60 8.18 0.66
N VAL A 102 8.81 7.64 0.82
CA VAL A 102 9.22 6.98 2.07
C VAL A 102 9.22 7.97 3.24
N ALA A 103 9.79 9.17 3.03
CA ALA A 103 9.84 10.19 4.07
C ALA A 103 8.44 10.70 4.46
N ALA A 104 7.52 10.85 3.49
CA ALA A 104 6.13 11.20 3.76
C ALA A 104 5.41 10.10 4.56
N GLY A 105 5.62 8.83 4.20
CA GLY A 105 5.09 7.69 4.93
C GLY A 105 5.57 7.66 6.39
N TRP A 106 6.86 7.88 6.61
CA TRP A 106 7.45 7.94 7.96
C TRP A 106 6.95 9.12 8.81
N LYS A 107 6.38 10.17 8.20
CA LYS A 107 5.73 11.25 8.95
C LYS A 107 4.29 10.91 9.29
N LEU A 108 3.55 10.36 8.32
CA LEU A 108 2.12 10.10 8.48
C LEU A 108 1.84 8.88 9.37
N TRP A 109 2.45 7.75 9.06
CA TRP A 109 2.07 6.47 9.68
C TRP A 109 2.38 6.36 11.17
N PRO A 110 3.49 6.93 11.71
CA PRO A 110 3.70 6.99 13.15
C PRO A 110 2.67 7.86 13.87
N ALA A 111 2.27 9.00 13.28
CA ALA A 111 1.25 9.86 13.86
C ALA A 111 -0.12 9.15 13.89
N VAL A 112 -0.50 8.50 12.79
CA VAL A 112 -1.73 7.70 12.71
C VAL A 112 -1.69 6.57 13.74
N SER A 113 -0.57 5.85 13.85
CA SER A 113 -0.40 4.77 14.82
C SER A 113 -0.51 5.26 16.26
N LEU A 114 0.10 6.41 16.57
CA LEU A 114 0.00 7.02 17.89
C LEU A 114 -1.44 7.33 18.27
N VAL A 115 -2.20 7.96 17.37
CA VAL A 115 -3.64 8.22 17.59
C VAL A 115 -4.40 6.91 17.79
N ASN A 116 -4.09 5.90 16.95
CA ASN A 116 -4.76 4.61 16.98
C ASN A 116 -4.57 3.84 18.29
N PHE A 117 -3.37 3.92 18.87
CA PHE A 117 -3.02 3.22 20.10
C PHE A 117 -3.26 4.04 21.37
N ALA A 118 -3.16 5.37 21.32
CA ALA A 118 -3.34 6.25 22.48
C ALA A 118 -4.79 6.67 22.71
N ALA A 119 -5.54 6.99 21.64
CA ALA A 119 -6.86 7.58 21.75
C ALA A 119 -8.00 6.60 21.47
N VAL A 120 -7.76 5.52 20.71
CA VAL A 120 -8.81 4.62 20.24
C VAL A 120 -8.76 3.25 20.91
N LYS A 121 -9.79 2.97 21.71
CA LYS A 121 -9.94 1.70 22.45
C LYS A 121 -10.70 0.63 21.68
N THR A 122 -11.57 1.01 20.75
CA THR A 122 -12.41 0.08 19.99
C THR A 122 -11.76 -0.36 18.69
N VAL A 123 -12.00 -1.60 18.26
CA VAL A 123 -11.45 -2.14 16.99
C VAL A 123 -12.02 -1.39 15.79
N GLU A 124 -13.33 -1.11 15.79
CA GLU A 124 -14.00 -0.37 14.71
C GLU A 124 -13.47 1.06 14.57
N GLY A 125 -13.23 1.74 15.70
CA GLY A 125 -12.65 3.08 15.67
C GLY A 125 -11.26 3.09 15.07
N ARG A 126 -10.47 2.04 15.30
CA ARG A 126 -9.12 1.93 14.73
C ARG A 126 -9.16 1.73 13.22
N ASN A 127 -10.08 0.92 12.75
CA ASN A 127 -10.32 0.75 11.32
C ASN A 127 -10.79 2.05 10.66
N LEU A 128 -11.66 2.82 11.33
CA LEU A 128 -12.13 4.11 10.83
C LEU A 128 -10.97 5.12 10.71
N VAL A 129 -10.13 5.25 11.75
CA VAL A 129 -8.94 6.12 11.71
C VAL A 129 -7.99 5.70 10.60
N GLY A 130 -7.74 4.39 10.45
CA GLY A 130 -6.93 3.84 9.36
C GLY A 130 -7.51 4.15 7.98
N ALA A 131 -8.83 4.03 7.80
CA ALA A 131 -9.50 4.35 6.55
C ALA A 131 -9.40 5.84 6.21
N LEU A 132 -9.64 6.73 7.18
CA LEU A 132 -9.50 8.18 6.99
C LEU A 132 -8.07 8.58 6.65
N ALA A 133 -7.08 8.02 7.36
CA ALA A 133 -5.67 8.21 7.05
C ALA A 133 -5.34 7.72 5.63
N GLY A 134 -5.91 6.59 5.21
CA GLY A 134 -5.79 6.07 3.86
C GLY A 134 -6.36 7.00 2.79
N VAL A 135 -7.50 7.64 3.05
CA VAL A 135 -8.08 8.66 2.15
C VAL A 135 -7.15 9.87 2.02
N VAL A 136 -6.66 10.40 3.13
CA VAL A 136 -5.70 11.52 3.13
C VAL A 136 -4.42 11.16 2.37
N TRP A 137 -3.90 9.95 2.60
CA TRP A 137 -2.75 9.44 1.87
C TRP A 137 -3.04 9.33 0.37
N GLY A 138 -4.21 8.80 -0.03
CA GLY A 138 -4.61 8.69 -1.44
C GLY A 138 -4.69 10.05 -2.14
N ILE A 139 -5.22 11.08 -1.47
CA ILE A 139 -5.23 12.46 -1.99
C ILE A 139 -3.81 12.97 -2.19
N TYR A 140 -2.93 12.78 -1.20
CA TYR A 140 -1.52 13.15 -1.29
C TYR A 140 -0.82 12.46 -2.47
N MET A 141 -0.99 11.14 -2.61
CA MET A 141 -0.42 10.37 -3.72
C MET A 141 -0.94 10.85 -5.08
N SER A 142 -2.21 11.26 -5.16
CA SER A 142 -2.80 11.80 -6.39
C SER A 142 -2.20 13.15 -6.77
N MET A 143 -1.88 13.98 -5.78
CA MET A 143 -1.17 15.24 -5.99
C MET A 143 0.28 15.03 -6.43
N VAL A 144 0.99 14.09 -5.80
CA VAL A 144 2.37 13.75 -6.18
C VAL A 144 2.40 13.20 -7.61
N ALA A 145 1.48 12.30 -7.95
CA ALA A 145 1.38 11.73 -9.30
C ALA A 145 0.93 12.75 -10.37
N ALA A 146 0.36 13.89 -9.98
CA ALA A 146 -0.08 14.95 -10.87
C ALA A 146 1.01 15.99 -11.19
N GLN A 147 2.10 16.02 -10.41
CA GLN A 147 3.29 16.84 -10.71
C GLN A 147 4.03 16.30 -11.94
#